data_AF-A0A1C6BD43-F1
#
_entry.id   AF-A0A1C6BD43-F1
#
_cell.length_a   1.000
_cell.length_b   1.000
_cell.length_c   1.000
_cell.angle_alpha   90.00
_cell.angle_beta   90.00
_cell.angle_gamma   90.00
#
_symmetry.space_group_name_H-M   'P 1'
#
loop_
_entity.id
_entity.type
_entity.pdbx_description
1 polymer ?
#
loop_
_entity_poly.entity_id
_entity_poly.type
_entity_poly.pdbx_seq_one_letter_code
_entity_poly.pdbx_strand_id
1 'polypeptide(L)'
;MDELIRINFDSDRPTVSGRDLHAALEVRTAYKDWFPRMCDYGFEEGTDFCSFLSESTGGRPAVDHQLTIAMAKELCMIQRSEAGRTSVLHQS
;
A
#
# COMPACT_ATOMS: atom_id res chain seq x y z
N MET A 1 2.66 -7.35 -16.61
CA MET A 1 3.92 -7.66 -15.91
C MET A 1 3.54 -7.92 -14.47
N ASP A 2 3.80 -9.12 -13.96
CA ASP A 2 3.50 -9.54 -12.58
C ASP A 2 4.43 -8.81 -11.58
N GLU A 3 4.09 -7.57 -11.22
CA GLU A 3 4.73 -6.91 -10.08
C GLU A 3 4.17 -7.49 -8.79
N LEU A 4 4.85 -8.54 -8.31
CA LEU A 4 4.66 -9.11 -6.99
C LEU A 4 4.95 -8.02 -5.94
N ILE A 5 3.90 -7.55 -5.27
CA ILE A 5 4.01 -6.64 -4.13
C ILE A 5 4.89 -7.31 -3.08
N ARG A 6 6.02 -6.69 -2.73
CA ARG A 6 6.92 -7.22 -1.71
C ARG A 6 6.31 -7.02 -0.34
N ILE A 7 6.01 -8.13 0.33
CA ILE A 7 5.56 -8.14 1.71
C ILE A 7 6.79 -8.13 2.62
N ASN A 8 6.87 -7.12 3.47
CA ASN A 8 7.86 -7.01 4.53
C ASN A 8 7.37 -7.80 5.75
N PHE A 9 8.20 -8.71 6.25
CA PHE A 9 7.97 -9.55 7.43
C PHE A 9 8.93 -9.22 8.60
N ASP A 10 9.63 -8.08 8.56
CA ASP A 10 10.58 -7.65 9.59
C ASP A 10 9.90 -7.32 10.92
N SER A 11 8.58 -7.15 10.92
CA SER A 11 7.76 -6.91 12.11
C SER A 11 6.81 -8.08 12.37
N ASP A 12 6.31 -8.17 13.60
CA ASP A 12 5.33 -9.17 14.05
C ASP A 12 4.05 -9.18 13.18
N ARG A 13 3.79 -8.06 12.49
CA ARG A 13 2.73 -7.91 11.49
C ARG A 13 3.34 -7.71 10.10
N PRO A 14 2.93 -8.51 9.10
CA PRO A 14 3.35 -8.29 7.72
C PRO A 14 2.81 -6.96 7.20
N THR A 15 3.65 -6.23 6.48
CA THR A 15 3.31 -4.95 5.85
C THR A 15 3.76 -4.90 4.40
N VAL A 16 3.27 -3.95 3.63
CA VAL A 16 3.68 -3.69 2.25
C VAL A 16 4.06 -2.23 2.07
N SER A 17 4.94 -1.92 1.12
CA SER A 17 5.19 -0.52 0.74
C SER A 17 3.97 0.06 0.03
N GLY A 18 3.52 1.23 0.46
CA GLY A 18 2.45 1.97 -0.18
C GLY A 18 2.83 2.41 -1.60
N ARG A 19 4.11 2.69 -1.85
CA ARG A 19 4.61 2.98 -3.20
C ARG A 19 4.57 1.76 -4.11
N ASP A 20 5.01 0.60 -3.63
CA ASP A 20 4.92 -0.65 -4.39
C ASP A 20 3.46 -0.99 -4.71
N LEU A 21 2.56 -0.82 -3.73
CA LEU A 21 1.12 -1.00 -3.93
C LEU A 21 0.57 -0.02 -4.98
N HIS A 22 0.93 1.26 -4.90
CA HIS A 22 0.49 2.29 -5.85
C HIS A 22 0.97 1.99 -7.28
N ALA A 23 2.21 1.53 -7.44
CA ALA A 23 2.77 1.08 -8.71
C ALA A 23 2.03 -0.15 -9.25
N ALA A 24 1.82 -1.17 -8.41
CA ALA A 24 1.10 -2.39 -8.78
C ALA A 24 -0.37 -2.16 -9.16
N LEU A 25 -1.00 -1.13 -8.60
CA LEU A 25 -2.36 -0.72 -8.96
C LEU A 25 -2.41 0.15 -10.23
N GLU A 26 -1.25 0.52 -10.79
CA GLU A 26 -1.09 1.35 -12.00
C GLU A 26 -1.91 2.66 -11.94
N VAL A 27 -2.01 3.25 -10.75
CA VAL A 27 -2.84 4.44 -10.52
C VAL A 27 -2.18 5.66 -11.18
N ARG A 28 -2.91 6.29 -12.10
CA ARG A 28 -2.43 7.49 -12.83
C ARG A 28 -2.17 8.71 -11.95
N THR A 29 -2.83 8.79 -10.79
CA THR A 29 -2.64 9.88 -9.83
C THR A 29 -1.30 9.71 -9.14
N ALA A 30 -0.49 10.78 -9.05
CA ALA A 30 0.80 10.71 -8.35
C ALA A 30 0.61 10.29 -6.87
N TYR A 31 1.53 9.46 -6.36
CA TYR A 31 1.47 8.92 -5.00
C TYR A 31 1.19 9.97 -3.91
N LYS A 32 1.85 11.14 -4.00
CA LYS A 32 1.69 12.25 -3.05
C LYS A 32 0.26 12.81 -2.96
N ASP A 33 -0.50 12.72 -4.05
CA ASP A 33 -1.86 13.23 -4.15
C ASP A 33 -2.89 12.10 -3.95
N TRP A 34 -2.49 10.86 -4.23
CA TRP A 34 -3.30 9.67 -4.07
C TRP A 34 -3.37 9.18 -2.61
N PHE A 35 -2.22 9.08 -1.95
CA PHE A 35 -2.12 8.47 -0.63
C PHE A 35 -2.94 9.20 0.44
N PRO A 36 -2.91 10.54 0.55
CA PRO A 36 -3.75 11.25 1.53
C PRO A 36 -5.25 10.98 1.33
N ARG A 37 -5.71 10.86 0.07
CA ARG A 37 -7.10 10.51 -0.23
C ARG A 37 -7.45 9.09 0.18
N MET A 38 -6.47 8.19 0.14
CA MET A 38 -6.67 6.81 0.58
C MET A 38 -6.84 6.75 2.10
N CYS A 39 -6.07 7.55 2.86
CA CYS A 39 -6.23 7.66 4.31
C CYS A 39 -7.63 8.17 4.72
N ASP A 40 -8.24 9.05 3.92
CA ASP A 40 -9.60 9.58 4.16
C ASP A 40 -10.72 8.50 4.13
N TYR A 41 -10.44 7.28 3.67
CA TYR A 41 -11.41 6.17 3.69
C TYR A 41 -11.57 5.51 5.08
N GLY A 42 -10.90 6.02 6.12
CA GLY A 42 -11.03 5.55 7.49
C GLY A 42 -9.82 4.79 8.02
N PHE A 43 -8.65 4.96 7.42
CA PHE A 43 -7.40 4.36 7.91
C PHE A 43 -6.68 5.31 8.87
N GLU A 44 -6.06 4.75 9.90
CA GLU A 44 -5.37 5.51 10.94
C GLU A 44 -3.84 5.26 10.94
N GLU A 45 -3.07 6.35 11.08
CA GLU A 45 -1.61 6.27 11.22
C GLU A 45 -1.22 5.64 12.57
N GLY A 46 -0.28 4.70 12.55
CA GLY A 46 0.12 3.90 13.71
C GLY A 46 -0.70 2.62 13.91
N THR A 47 -1.86 2.52 13.25
CA THR A 47 -2.73 1.33 13.28
C THR A 47 -2.72 0.60 11.94
N ASP A 48 -3.08 1.30 10.86
CA ASP A 48 -3.24 0.75 9.51
C ASP A 48 -2.03 1.01 8.61
N PHE A 49 -1.34 2.13 8.83
CA PHE A 49 -0.11 2.48 8.14
C PHE A 49 0.86 3.25 9.04
N CYS A 50 2.14 3.23 8.67
CA CYS A 50 3.19 4.02 9.32
C CYS A 50 4.02 4.75 8.27
N SER A 51 4.20 6.06 8.44
CA SER A 51 5.05 6.89 7.58
C SER A 51 6.53 6.68 7.92
N PHE A 52 7.37 6.45 6.90
CA PHE A 52 8.82 6.37 7.06
C PHE A 52 9.55 7.14 5.96
N LEU A 53 10.77 7.57 6.27
CA LEU A 53 11.65 8.16 5.29
C LEU A 53 12.38 7.03 4.56
N SER A 54 12.13 6.89 3.26
CA SER A 54 12.84 5.91 2.45
C SER A 54 14.30 6.34 2.28
N GLU A 55 15.25 5.38 2.36
CA GLU A 55 16.66 5.65 2.12
C GLU A 55 16.87 6.21 0.72
N SER A 56 17.55 7.35 0.62
CA SER A 56 17.88 7.97 -0.66
C SER A 56 19.38 7.94 -0.92
N THR A 57 19.77 7.24 -1.98
CA THR A 57 21.17 7.12 -2.43
C THR A 57 21.63 8.36 -3.22
N GLY A 58 21.30 9.57 -2.76
CA GLY A 58 21.78 10.83 -3.36
C GLY A 58 20.73 11.93 -3.61
N GLY A 59 19.52 11.83 -3.04
CA GLY A 59 18.45 12.82 -3.17
C GLY A 59 17.71 13.08 -1.85
N ARG A 60 16.70 13.96 -1.88
CA ARG A 60 15.83 14.19 -0.70
C ARG A 60 15.01 12.91 -0.45
N PRO A 61 15.06 12.33 0.76
CA PRO A 61 14.30 11.12 1.07
C PRO A 61 12.83 11.32 0.78
N ALA A 62 12.31 10.46 -0.11
CA ALA A 62 10.90 10.44 -0.43
C ALA A 62 10.14 9.80 0.75
N VAL A 63 9.03 10.43 1.15
CA VAL A 63 8.13 9.82 2.13
C VAL A 63 7.52 8.57 1.49
N ASP A 64 7.61 7.45 2.19
CA ASP A 64 6.92 6.21 1.88
C ASP A 64 6.15 5.75 3.14
N HIS A 65 5.21 4.83 2.97
CA HIS A 65 4.35 4.36 4.04
C HIS A 65 4.32 2.85 4.03
N GLN A 66 4.52 2.23 5.19
CA GLN A 66 4.27 0.81 5.38
C GLN A 66 2.79 0.65 5.68
N LEU A 67 2.10 -0.18 4.89
CA LEU A 67 0.68 -0.44 5.03
C LEU A 67 0.49 -1.84 5.57
N THR A 68 -0.46 -2.03 6.48
CA THR A 68 -0.88 -3.38 6.87
C THR A 68 -1.47 -4.12 5.67
N ILE A 69 -1.41 -5.46 5.71
CA ILE A 69 -2.07 -6.28 4.68
C ILE A 69 -3.57 -6.00 4.59
N ALA A 70 -4.22 -5.68 5.71
CA ALA A 70 -5.64 -5.34 5.75
C ALA A 70 -5.93 -4.08 4.92
N MET A 71 -5.22 -2.98 5.21
CA MET A 71 -5.33 -1.73 4.45
C MET A 71 -5.02 -1.95 2.96
N ALA A 72 -3.93 -2.65 2.65
CA ALA A 72 -3.54 -2.92 1.25
C ALA A 72 -4.64 -3.65 0.46
N LYS A 73 -5.29 -4.64 1.09
CA LYS A 73 -6.42 -5.36 0.48
C LYS A 73 -7.60 -4.44 0.22
N GLU A 74 -7.94 -3.57 1.16
CA GLU A 74 -9.02 -2.60 0.99
C GLU A 74 -8.73 -1.61 -0.14
N LEU A 75 -7.50 -1.12 -0.25
CA LEU A 75 -7.09 -0.25 -1.36
C LEU A 75 -7.19 -0.95 -2.72
N CYS A 76 -6.79 -2.22 -2.81
CA CYS A 76 -7.01 -3.03 -4.02
C CYS A 76 -8.50 -3.14 -4.38
N MET A 77 -9.39 -3.25 -3.39
CA MET A 77 -10.84 -3.30 -3.61
C MET A 77 -11.39 -1.94 -4.06
N ILE A 78 -10.95 -0.83 -3.44
CA ILE A 78 -11.36 0.55 -3.77
C ILE A 78 -10.97 0.92 -5.20
N GLN A 79 -9.74 0.60 -5.62
CA GLN A 79 -9.27 0.88 -6.98
C GLN A 79 -9.86 -0.05 -8.04
N ARG A 80 -10.68 -1.06 -7.64
CA ARG A 80 -11.31 -2.07 -8.52
C ARG A 80 -10.33 -2.84 -9.41
N SER A 81 -9.05 -2.86 -9.06
CA SER A 81 -8.02 -3.64 -9.76
C SER A 81 -8.39 -5.13 -9.69
N GLU A 82 -8.12 -5.88 -10.76
CA GLU A 82 -8.48 -7.32 -10.81
C GLU A 82 -7.92 -8.10 -9.61
N ALA A 83 -6.78 -7.67 -9.05
CA ALA A 83 -6.20 -8.19 -7.81
C ALA A 83 -7.13 -8.11 -6.58
N GLY A 84 -7.93 -7.04 -6.43
CA GLY A 84 -8.91 -6.90 -5.35
C GLY A 84 -10.15 -7.78 -5.55
N ARG A 85 -10.44 -8.18 -6.80
CA ARG A 85 -11.60 -9.00 -7.15
C ARG A 85 -11.38 -10.48 -6.89
N THR A 86 -10.13 -10.95 -6.87
CA THR A 86 -9.77 -12.34 -6.50
C THR A 86 -9.78 -12.57 -4.99
N SER A 87 -9.81 -11.52 -4.16
CA SER A 87 -10.01 -11.62 -2.71
C SER A 87 -11.49 -11.52 -2.32
N VAL A 88 -12.38 -12.23 -3.02
CA VAL A 88 -13.62 -12.68 -2.40
C VAL A 88 -13.29 -13.98 -1.69
N LEU A 89 -13.03 -13.85 -0.38
CA LEU A 89 -13.15 -14.88 0.66
C LEU A 89 -13.64 -16.25 0.16
N HIS A 90 -12.72 -17.15 -0.19
CA HIS A 90 -13.04 -18.58 -0.21
C HIS A 90 -12.68 -19.12 1.17
N GLN A 91 -13.63 -18.99 2.12
CA GLN A 91 -13.72 -19.96 3.20
C GLN A 91 -14.48 -21.16 2.61
N SER A 92 -13.75 -22.24 2.34
CA SER A 92 -14.28 -23.59 2.15
C SER A 92 -13.44 -24.55 2.97
#